data_AF-A0A924QDM1-F1
#
_entry.id   AF-A0A924QDM1-F1
#
_cell.length_a   1.000
_cell.length_b   1.000
_cell.length_c   1.000
_cell.angle_alpha   90.00
_cell.angle_beta   90.00
_cell.angle_gamma   90.00
#
_symmetry.space_group_name_H-M   'P 1'
#
loop_
_entity.id
_entity.type
_entity.pdbx_description
1 polymer ?
#
loop_
_entity_poly.entity_id
_entity_poly.type
_entity_poly.pdbx_seq_one_letter_code
_entity_poly.pdbx_strand_id
1 'polypeptide(L)'
;MAAHRLITSHRVATKEAATERTFSITNALKLDAKAELDALERGLLAPAASIAPKFFYDALGSTLYNAIVLTPEYYPTRTEAAIFEKFRAEIAAVIGTGKQFVDLGSGDSVKAEKWFASLKPSRYVAVDISESAAREALARLAGNADAPELAGLITDFSSVLDVTPVVQKQPTLFFYPGSSIGNFMPDE
;
A
#
# COMPACT_ATOMS: atom_id res chain seq x y z
N MET A 1 4.36 47.98 -49.60
CA MET A 1 4.78 46.90 -50.52
C MET A 1 5.89 46.11 -49.84
N ALA A 2 5.78 44.76 -49.86
CA ALA A 2 6.75 43.73 -49.41
C ALA A 2 7.24 43.80 -47.94
N ALA A 3 6.76 42.98 -46.99
CA ALA A 3 6.90 41.52 -46.83
C ALA A 3 8.36 41.04 -46.74
N HIS A 4 8.77 40.55 -45.57
CA HIS A 4 9.64 39.37 -45.43
C HIS A 4 9.37 38.66 -44.09
N ARG A 5 9.09 37.36 -44.21
CA ARG A 5 8.87 36.40 -43.12
C ARG A 5 10.22 36.02 -42.50
N LEU A 6 10.23 35.75 -41.20
CA LEU A 6 11.09 34.70 -40.65
C LEU A 6 10.26 33.84 -39.68
N ILE A 7 10.11 32.59 -40.08
CA ILE A 7 9.52 31.49 -39.33
C ILE A 7 10.64 30.94 -38.46
N THR A 8 10.51 30.99 -37.15
CA THR A 8 11.26 30.12 -36.23
C THR A 8 10.31 29.09 -35.66
N SER A 9 10.42 27.87 -36.17
CA SER A 9 9.74 26.69 -35.63
C SER A 9 10.40 26.31 -34.30
N HIS A 10 9.71 26.56 -33.19
CA HIS A 10 10.05 25.89 -31.93
C HIS A 10 9.48 24.48 -31.98
N ARG A 11 10.37 23.52 -32.26
CA ARG A 11 10.11 22.09 -32.07
C ARG A 11 10.06 21.85 -30.56
N VAL A 12 8.85 21.81 -29.99
CA VAL A 12 8.67 21.26 -28.64
C VAL A 12 8.95 19.77 -28.77
N ALA A 13 10.06 19.31 -28.18
CA ALA A 13 10.33 17.91 -28.02
C ALA A 13 9.21 17.33 -27.14
N THR A 14 8.28 16.61 -27.75
CA THR A 14 7.33 15.78 -27.03
C THR A 14 8.15 14.71 -26.33
N LYS A 15 8.22 14.82 -24.99
CA LYS A 15 8.66 13.75 -24.09
C LYS A 15 8.00 12.46 -24.58
N GLU A 16 8.81 11.46 -24.92
CA GLU A 16 8.32 10.12 -25.24
C GLU A 16 7.37 9.68 -24.12
N ALA A 17 6.17 9.26 -24.51
CA ALA A 17 5.21 8.67 -23.60
C ALA A 17 5.86 7.40 -23.02
N ALA A 18 6.31 7.48 -21.77
CA ALA A 18 6.69 6.30 -21.01
C ALA A 18 5.51 5.34 -21.08
N THR A 19 5.75 4.12 -21.56
CA THR A 19 4.76 3.06 -21.59
C THR A 19 4.20 2.93 -20.17
N GLU A 20 2.95 3.36 -19.94
CA GLU A 20 2.33 3.28 -18.61
C GLU A 20 2.41 1.82 -18.16
N ARG A 21 3.17 1.56 -17.11
CA ARG A 21 3.18 0.23 -16.52
C ARG A 21 1.78 -0.07 -16.01
N THR A 22 1.24 -1.20 -16.40
CA THR A 22 -0.08 -1.65 -15.93
C THR A 22 0.08 -2.39 -14.61
N PHE A 23 -0.94 -2.32 -13.77
CA PHE A 23 -1.06 -3.11 -12.54
C PHE A 23 -2.37 -3.90 -12.58
N SER A 24 -2.42 -5.04 -11.89
CA SER A 24 -3.65 -5.80 -11.70
C SER A 24 -4.20 -5.63 -10.29
N ILE A 25 -5.51 -5.73 -10.13
CA ILE A 25 -6.17 -5.80 -8.82
C ILE A 25 -7.01 -7.08 -8.80
N THR A 26 -6.76 -7.93 -7.80
CA THR A 26 -7.60 -9.08 -7.49
C THR A 26 -8.42 -8.73 -6.26
N ASN A 27 -9.75 -8.64 -6.42
CA ASN A 27 -10.65 -8.46 -5.28
C ASN A 27 -11.08 -9.84 -4.76
N ALA A 28 -10.55 -10.22 -3.60
CA ALA A 28 -10.86 -11.45 -2.88
C ALA A 28 -11.67 -11.17 -1.59
N LEU A 29 -12.11 -9.93 -1.38
CA LEU A 29 -12.86 -9.52 -0.21
C LEU A 29 -14.24 -10.18 -0.25
N LYS A 30 -14.42 -11.20 0.60
CA LYS A 30 -15.71 -11.87 0.80
C LYS A 30 -16.43 -11.21 1.96
N LEU A 31 -17.33 -10.28 1.66
CA LEU A 31 -18.21 -9.69 2.66
C LEU A 31 -19.37 -10.66 2.92
N ASP A 32 -19.33 -11.38 4.04
CA ASP A 32 -20.54 -11.97 4.60
C ASP A 32 -21.26 -10.89 5.41
N ALA A 33 -22.09 -10.11 4.70
CA ALA A 33 -22.79 -8.97 5.31
C ALA A 33 -23.65 -9.38 6.53
N LYS A 34 -24.16 -10.61 6.55
CA LYS A 34 -24.92 -11.12 7.69
C LYS A 34 -23.99 -11.42 8.86
N ALA A 35 -22.91 -12.16 8.63
CA ALA A 35 -21.96 -12.46 9.70
C ALA A 35 -21.31 -11.20 10.28
N GLU A 36 -21.01 -10.20 9.44
CA GLU A 36 -20.49 -8.89 9.86
C GLU A 36 -21.52 -8.11 10.69
N LEU A 37 -22.79 -8.07 10.26
CA LEU A 37 -23.86 -7.44 11.03
C LEU A 37 -24.06 -8.14 12.37
N ASP A 38 -24.12 -9.47 12.38
CA ASP A 38 -24.28 -10.26 13.59
C ASP A 38 -23.10 -10.02 14.55
N ALA A 39 -21.86 -9.88 14.04
CA ALA A 39 -20.68 -9.56 14.84
C ALA A 39 -20.72 -8.15 15.41
N LEU A 40 -21.14 -7.17 14.60
CA LEU A 40 -21.30 -5.78 15.01
C LEU A 40 -22.37 -5.64 16.10
N GLU A 41 -23.54 -6.27 15.91
CA GLU A 41 -24.61 -6.28 16.90
C GLU A 41 -24.14 -6.91 18.23
N ARG A 42 -23.44 -8.05 18.17
CA ARG A 42 -22.88 -8.68 19.38
C ARG A 42 -21.90 -7.75 20.11
N GLY A 43 -21.01 -7.07 19.38
CA GLY A 43 -20.03 -6.15 19.96
C GLY A 43 -20.67 -4.90 20.59
N LEU A 44 -21.63 -4.28 19.89
CA LEU A 44 -22.29 -3.06 20.35
C LEU A 44 -23.27 -3.30 21.51
N LEU A 45 -23.86 -4.50 21.61
CA LEU A 45 -24.80 -4.88 22.67
C LEU A 45 -24.13 -5.58 23.86
N ALA A 46 -22.81 -5.81 23.82
CA ALA A 46 -22.08 -6.38 24.95
C ALA A 46 -22.07 -5.43 26.17
N PRO A 47 -21.96 -5.95 27.41
CA PRO A 47 -21.88 -5.11 28.61
C PRO A 47 -20.74 -4.08 28.58
N ALA A 48 -19.61 -4.45 27.96
CA ALA A 48 -18.57 -3.53 27.54
C ALA A 48 -18.59 -3.47 26.01
N ALA A 49 -19.22 -2.43 25.46
CA ALA A 49 -19.40 -2.30 24.02
C ALA A 49 -18.06 -2.20 23.30
N SER A 50 -17.94 -2.88 22.16
CA SER A 50 -16.74 -2.90 21.33
C SER A 50 -17.08 -2.96 19.84
N ILE A 51 -16.11 -2.58 19.01
CA ILE A 51 -16.17 -2.69 17.55
C ILE A 51 -14.77 -2.97 17.02
N ALA A 52 -14.66 -3.81 16.00
CA ALA A 52 -13.38 -4.10 15.36
C ALA A 52 -12.79 -2.83 14.70
N PRO A 53 -11.48 -2.55 14.85
CA PRO A 53 -10.89 -1.33 14.31
C PRO A 53 -10.90 -1.26 12.79
N LYS A 54 -11.11 -2.39 12.08
CA LYS A 54 -11.24 -2.42 10.62
C LYS A 54 -12.34 -1.50 10.09
N PHE A 55 -13.38 -1.26 10.89
CA PHE A 55 -14.48 -0.35 10.53
C PHE A 55 -14.10 1.14 10.57
N PHE A 56 -12.93 1.50 11.10
CA PHE A 56 -12.44 2.88 11.07
C PHE A 56 -11.87 3.31 9.71
N TYR A 57 -11.66 2.39 8.76
CA TYR A 57 -10.90 2.66 7.54
C TYR A 57 -11.75 2.72 6.27
N ASP A 58 -12.93 3.36 6.36
CA ASP A 58 -13.61 3.83 5.15
C ASP A 58 -12.81 4.99 4.49
N ALA A 59 -13.34 5.58 3.41
CA ALA A 59 -12.63 6.66 2.71
C ALA A 59 -12.34 7.87 3.61
N LEU A 60 -13.29 8.24 4.48
CA LEU A 60 -13.13 9.36 5.40
C LEU A 60 -12.16 9.02 6.53
N GLY A 61 -12.31 7.86 7.14
CA GLY A 61 -11.46 7.39 8.22
C GLY A 61 -10.01 7.16 7.79
N SER A 62 -9.79 6.69 6.56
CA SER A 62 -8.46 6.63 5.94
C SER A 62 -7.85 8.03 5.79
N THR A 63 -8.66 9.02 5.37
CA THR A 63 -8.22 10.42 5.27
C THR A 63 -7.87 10.99 6.65
N LEU A 64 -8.67 10.69 7.67
CA LEU A 64 -8.40 11.09 9.05
C LEU A 64 -7.12 10.46 9.58
N TYR A 65 -6.89 9.18 9.31
CA TYR A 65 -5.63 8.51 9.68
C TYR A 65 -4.42 9.19 9.03
N ASN A 66 -4.50 9.55 7.76
CA ASN A 66 -3.44 10.30 7.06
C ASN A 66 -3.17 11.67 7.70
N ALA A 67 -4.17 12.30 8.31
CA ALA A 67 -3.96 13.52 9.11
C ALA A 67 -3.34 13.20 10.49
N ILE A 68 -3.79 12.13 11.16
CA ILE A 68 -3.28 11.69 12.46
C ILE A 68 -1.78 11.47 12.42
N VAL A 69 -1.27 10.80 11.37
CA VAL A 69 0.17 10.49 11.26
C VAL A 69 1.08 11.71 11.10
N LEU A 70 0.51 12.89 10.83
CA LEU A 70 1.22 14.16 10.72
C LEU A 70 1.21 14.97 12.03
N THR A 71 0.44 14.56 13.04
CA THR A 71 0.35 15.29 14.31
C THR A 71 1.64 15.18 15.13
N PRO A 72 2.01 16.21 15.91
CA PRO A 72 3.20 16.16 16.75
C PRO A 72 3.10 15.07 17.84
N GLU A 73 1.92 14.66 18.27
CA GLU A 73 1.70 13.61 19.26
C GLU A 73 1.91 12.20 18.68
N TYR A 74 1.53 11.99 17.41
CA TYR A 74 1.58 10.66 16.78
C TYR A 74 2.98 10.32 16.26
N TYR A 75 3.87 9.90 17.16
CA TYR A 75 5.25 9.52 16.85
C TYR A 75 5.50 8.25 16.05
N PRO A 76 4.61 7.23 15.99
CA PRO A 76 4.94 5.94 15.38
C PRO A 76 5.47 6.04 13.95
N THR A 77 4.75 6.73 13.07
CA THR A 77 5.11 6.83 11.64
C THR A 77 6.48 7.49 11.42
N ARG A 78 6.77 8.60 12.11
CA ARG A 78 8.05 9.30 11.97
C ARG A 78 9.22 8.53 12.59
N THR A 79 8.97 7.82 13.69
CA THR A 79 10.01 7.04 14.38
C THR A 79 10.39 5.81 13.57
N GLU A 80 9.40 5.08 13.05
CA GLU A 80 9.62 3.96 12.14
C GLU A 80 10.37 4.40 10.88
N ALA A 81 9.97 5.52 10.27
CA ALA A 81 10.67 6.06 9.12
C ALA A 81 12.14 6.39 9.42
N ALA A 82 12.45 6.95 10.59
CA ALA A 82 13.82 7.23 11.01
C ALA A 82 14.65 5.96 11.24
N ILE A 83 14.06 4.91 11.80
CA ILE A 83 14.71 3.60 11.97
C ILE A 83 15.02 3.00 10.60
N PHE A 84 14.04 2.94 9.70
CA PHE A 84 14.27 2.41 8.36
C PHE A 84 15.29 3.21 7.58
N GLU A 85 15.28 4.54 7.69
CA GLU A 85 16.29 5.37 7.02
C GLU A 85 17.71 5.06 7.53
N LYS A 86 17.86 4.95 8.86
CA LYS A 86 19.16 4.69 9.48
C LYS A 86 19.71 3.30 9.16
N PHE A 87 18.85 2.27 9.14
CA PHE A 87 19.28 0.87 9.07
C PHE A 87 18.93 0.19 7.72
N ARG A 88 18.46 0.93 6.72
CA ARG A 88 17.98 0.38 5.43
C ARG A 88 18.98 -0.57 4.79
N ALA A 89 20.24 -0.15 4.71
CA ALA A 89 21.29 -0.89 4.04
C ALA A 89 21.60 -2.22 4.74
N GLU A 90 21.68 -2.20 6.07
CA GLU A 90 21.94 -3.39 6.89
C GLU A 90 20.78 -4.38 6.81
N ILE A 91 19.54 -3.89 6.93
CA ILE A 91 18.33 -4.70 6.80
C ILE A 91 18.25 -5.30 5.39
N ALA A 92 18.47 -4.51 4.34
CA ALA A 92 18.45 -4.98 2.96
C ALA A 92 19.53 -6.02 2.67
N ALA A 93 20.72 -5.90 3.27
CA ALA A 93 21.78 -6.89 3.13
C ALA A 93 21.38 -8.27 3.69
N VAL A 94 20.64 -8.29 4.81
CA VAL A 94 20.12 -9.54 5.41
C VAL A 94 18.94 -10.10 4.61
N ILE A 95 18.02 -9.25 4.16
CA ILE A 95 16.86 -9.67 3.37
C ILE A 95 17.31 -10.21 1.99
N GLY A 96 18.30 -9.59 1.36
CA GLY A 96 18.68 -9.83 -0.03
C GLY A 96 17.75 -9.14 -1.03
N THR A 97 18.04 -9.32 -2.32
CA THR A 97 17.32 -8.64 -3.42
C THR A 97 16.46 -9.58 -4.26
N GLY A 98 15.54 -9.03 -5.06
CA GLY A 98 14.83 -9.79 -6.11
C GLY A 98 13.66 -10.65 -5.63
N LYS A 99 13.28 -10.55 -4.35
CA LYS A 99 12.12 -11.24 -3.79
C LYS A 99 10.81 -10.57 -4.23
N GLN A 100 9.72 -11.31 -4.15
CA GLN A 100 8.39 -10.70 -4.13
C GLN A 100 8.21 -9.92 -2.83
N PHE A 101 7.53 -8.78 -2.87
CA PHE A 101 7.33 -7.90 -1.73
C PHE A 101 5.83 -7.74 -1.49
N VAL A 102 5.31 -8.37 -0.43
CA VAL A 102 3.92 -8.28 0.00
C VAL A 102 3.82 -7.26 1.13
N ASP A 103 3.10 -6.17 0.91
CA ASP A 103 2.85 -5.10 1.89
C ASP A 103 1.46 -5.26 2.49
N LEU A 104 1.40 -5.60 3.78
CA LEU A 104 0.18 -5.93 4.51
C LEU A 104 -0.41 -4.67 5.15
N GLY A 105 -1.65 -4.33 4.78
CA GLY A 105 -2.25 -3.04 5.16
C GLY A 105 -1.51 -1.88 4.48
N SER A 106 -1.36 -2.00 3.16
CA SER A 106 -0.44 -1.17 2.36
C SER A 106 -0.76 0.33 2.39
N GLY A 107 -2.00 0.73 2.63
CA GLY A 107 -2.42 2.13 2.64
C GLY A 107 -1.96 2.88 1.38
N ASP A 108 -1.20 3.97 1.56
CA ASP A 108 -0.64 4.77 0.46
C ASP A 108 0.64 4.18 -0.19
N SER A 109 1.11 3.04 0.33
CA SER A 109 2.34 2.32 -0.08
C SER A 109 3.64 3.13 0.02
N VAL A 110 3.64 4.31 0.65
CA VAL A 110 4.81 5.20 0.73
C VAL A 110 5.95 4.57 1.52
N LYS A 111 5.61 3.77 2.55
CA LYS A 111 6.62 3.05 3.36
C LYS A 111 7.32 1.97 2.55
N ALA A 112 6.56 1.16 1.80
CA ALA A 112 7.11 0.08 0.99
C ALA A 112 7.95 0.59 -0.19
N GLU A 113 7.50 1.66 -0.86
CA GLU A 113 8.21 2.25 -2.01
C GLU A 113 9.67 2.60 -1.69
N LYS A 114 9.95 3.10 -0.47
CA LYS A 114 11.30 3.46 -0.03
C LYS A 114 12.30 2.30 -0.02
N TRP A 115 11.82 1.06 -0.13
CA TRP A 115 12.65 -0.13 -0.18
C TRP A 115 12.95 -0.62 -1.59
N PHE A 116 12.29 -0.10 -2.63
CA PHE A 116 12.41 -0.63 -3.99
C PHE A 116 13.85 -0.54 -4.52
N ALA A 117 14.55 0.56 -4.27
CA ALA A 117 15.93 0.72 -4.69
C ALA A 117 16.90 -0.26 -4.01
N SER A 118 16.69 -0.55 -2.72
CA SER A 118 17.57 -1.43 -1.94
C SER A 118 17.25 -2.91 -2.10
N LEU A 119 15.96 -3.27 -2.22
CA LEU A 119 15.51 -4.66 -2.31
C LEU A 119 15.31 -5.12 -3.74
N LYS A 120 15.15 -4.20 -4.71
CA LYS A 120 14.89 -4.51 -6.13
C LYS A 120 13.88 -5.64 -6.31
N PRO A 121 12.66 -5.51 -5.73
CA PRO A 121 11.70 -6.58 -5.73
C PRO A 121 11.35 -7.00 -7.16
N SER A 122 11.10 -8.30 -7.39
CA SER A 122 10.61 -8.76 -8.69
C SER A 122 9.17 -8.33 -8.93
N ARG A 123 8.40 -8.26 -7.84
CA ARG A 123 6.98 -7.92 -7.80
C ARG A 123 6.63 -7.27 -6.47
N TYR A 124 5.80 -6.25 -6.50
CA TYR A 124 5.17 -5.62 -5.33
C TYR A 124 3.68 -5.96 -5.30
N VAL A 125 3.20 -6.40 -4.15
CA VAL A 125 1.80 -6.77 -3.90
C VAL A 125 1.27 -5.92 -2.77
N ALA A 126 0.41 -4.95 -3.09
CA ALA A 126 -0.34 -4.17 -2.12
C ALA A 126 -1.53 -5.00 -1.60
N VAL A 127 -1.52 -5.36 -0.32
CA VAL A 127 -2.62 -6.06 0.35
C VAL A 127 -3.36 -5.06 1.22
N ASP A 128 -4.64 -4.84 0.95
CA ASP A 128 -5.46 -3.89 1.71
C ASP A 128 -6.93 -4.30 1.70
N ILE A 129 -7.70 -3.81 2.66
CA ILE A 129 -9.16 -3.94 2.64
C ILE A 129 -9.80 -2.83 1.79
N SER A 130 -9.11 -1.69 1.65
CA SER A 130 -9.56 -0.54 0.88
C SER A 130 -9.13 -0.62 -0.59
N GLU A 131 -10.07 -0.96 -1.48
CA GLU A 131 -9.79 -1.00 -2.92
C GLU A 131 -9.36 0.37 -3.47
N SER A 132 -9.99 1.45 -3.00
CA SER A 132 -9.65 2.81 -3.47
C SER A 132 -8.23 3.19 -3.10
N ALA A 133 -7.80 2.94 -1.85
CA ALA A 133 -6.44 3.23 -1.41
C ALA A 133 -5.40 2.42 -2.21
N ALA A 134 -5.63 1.11 -2.37
CA ALA A 134 -4.74 0.26 -3.16
C ALA A 134 -4.65 0.71 -4.63
N ARG A 135 -5.78 1.08 -5.25
CA ARG A 135 -5.81 1.55 -6.63
C ARG A 135 -5.06 2.87 -6.81
N GLU A 136 -5.26 3.83 -5.91
CA GLU A 136 -4.56 5.12 -5.94
C GLU A 136 -3.05 4.94 -5.74
N ALA A 137 -2.65 4.11 -4.78
CA ALA A 137 -1.25 3.82 -4.52
C ALA A 137 -0.57 3.13 -5.71
N LEU A 138 -1.20 2.10 -6.30
CA LEU A 138 -0.65 1.38 -7.45
C LEU A 138 -0.58 2.27 -8.71
N ALA A 139 -1.57 3.12 -8.95
CA ALA A 139 -1.54 4.09 -10.05
C ALA A 139 -0.39 5.10 -9.90
N ARG A 140 -0.16 5.58 -8.67
CA ARG A 140 0.98 6.45 -8.35
C ARG A 140 2.32 5.74 -8.59
N LEU A 141 2.45 4.49 -8.14
CA LEU A 141 3.66 3.70 -8.30
C LEU A 141 3.91 3.31 -9.77
N ALA A 142 2.87 3.09 -10.56
CA ALA A 142 3.00 2.77 -11.98
C ALA A 142 3.69 3.88 -12.80
N GLY A 143 3.58 5.13 -12.35
CA GLY A 143 4.31 6.27 -12.91
C GLY A 143 5.80 6.30 -12.55
N ASN A 144 6.27 5.47 -11.63
CA ASN A 144 7.67 5.41 -11.21
C ASN A 144 8.46 4.45 -12.13
N ALA A 145 9.50 4.97 -12.79
CA ALA A 145 10.35 4.23 -13.73
C ALA A 145 11.13 3.06 -13.09
N ASP A 146 11.29 3.04 -11.76
CA ASP A 146 11.94 1.95 -11.02
C ASP A 146 10.95 1.00 -10.34
N ALA A 147 9.64 1.18 -10.55
CA ALA A 147 8.63 0.29 -9.97
C ALA A 147 8.79 -1.16 -10.51
N PRO A 148 8.66 -2.17 -9.62
CA PRO A 148 8.63 -3.57 -10.01
C PRO A 148 7.33 -3.92 -10.75
N GLU A 149 7.08 -5.20 -11.03
CA GLU A 149 5.72 -5.64 -11.38
C GLU A 149 4.76 -5.29 -10.24
N LEU A 150 3.60 -4.69 -10.54
CA LEU A 150 2.65 -4.18 -9.56
C LEU A 150 1.36 -5.00 -9.54
N ALA A 151 0.91 -5.39 -8.35
CA ALA A 151 -0.39 -6.00 -8.15
C ALA A 151 -1.05 -5.57 -6.83
N GLY A 152 -2.37 -5.64 -6.79
CA GLY A 152 -3.18 -5.43 -5.59
C GLY A 152 -4.00 -6.67 -5.24
N LEU A 153 -4.15 -6.92 -3.94
CA LEU A 153 -5.06 -7.91 -3.37
C LEU A 153 -6.00 -7.20 -2.40
N ILE A 154 -7.28 -7.14 -2.75
CA ILE A 154 -8.30 -6.59 -1.85
C ILE A 154 -8.84 -7.72 -1.01
N THR A 155 -8.58 -7.70 0.30
CA THR A 155 -9.02 -8.74 1.23
C THR A 155 -9.09 -8.22 2.65
N ASP A 156 -9.97 -8.82 3.45
CA ASP A 156 -9.86 -8.77 4.90
C ASP A 156 -8.91 -9.90 5.32
N PHE A 157 -7.76 -9.54 5.89
CA PHE A 157 -6.77 -10.50 6.38
C PHE A 157 -6.76 -10.60 7.92
N SER A 158 -7.77 -10.06 8.60
CA SER A 158 -7.87 -10.09 10.07
C SER A 158 -7.98 -11.51 10.64
N SER A 159 -8.36 -12.49 9.82
CA SER A 159 -8.48 -13.89 10.25
C SER A 159 -7.66 -14.85 9.40
N VAL A 160 -7.65 -14.67 8.07
CA VAL A 160 -6.88 -15.52 7.15
C VAL A 160 -6.26 -14.65 6.07
N LEU A 161 -4.94 -14.78 5.89
CA LEU A 161 -4.21 -14.17 4.79
C LEU A 161 -4.02 -15.19 3.66
N ASP A 162 -4.81 -15.09 2.60
CA ASP A 162 -4.64 -15.88 1.37
C ASP A 162 -4.08 -15.02 0.24
N VAL A 163 -2.78 -15.14 0.00
CA VAL A 163 -2.06 -14.43 -1.08
C VAL A 163 -1.87 -15.28 -2.33
N THR A 164 -2.38 -16.52 -2.35
CA THR A 164 -2.18 -17.44 -3.48
C THR A 164 -2.66 -16.91 -4.84
N PRO A 165 -3.69 -16.03 -4.94
CA PRO A 165 -4.10 -15.48 -6.23
C PRO A 165 -3.12 -14.46 -6.84
N VAL A 166 -2.19 -13.91 -6.04
CA VAL A 166 -1.34 -12.77 -6.43
C VAL A 166 0.16 -13.01 -6.24
N VAL A 167 0.54 -14.02 -5.46
CA VAL A 167 1.93 -14.40 -5.20
C VAL A 167 2.31 -15.61 -6.04
N GLN A 168 3.44 -15.52 -6.73
CA GLN A 168 4.02 -16.59 -7.53
C GLN A 168 4.86 -17.54 -6.67
N LYS A 169 5.24 -18.71 -7.20
CA LYS A 169 6.14 -19.67 -6.54
C LYS A 169 7.60 -19.20 -6.58
N GLN A 170 7.89 -18.08 -5.92
CA GLN A 170 9.21 -17.45 -5.78
C GLN A 170 9.43 -17.01 -4.32
N PRO A 171 10.67 -16.72 -3.89
CA PRO A 171 10.93 -16.17 -2.56
C PRO A 171 10.14 -14.88 -2.30
N THR A 172 9.50 -14.79 -1.14
CA THR A 172 8.60 -13.69 -0.77
C THR A 172 9.00 -13.07 0.56
N LEU A 173 9.02 -11.74 0.61
CA LEU A 173 9.11 -10.91 1.81
C LEU A 173 7.71 -10.43 2.16
N PHE A 174 7.29 -10.64 3.40
CA PHE A 174 6.10 -10.00 3.97
C PHE A 174 6.54 -8.82 4.83
N PHE A 175 5.94 -7.67 4.58
CA PHE A 175 6.21 -6.41 5.27
C PHE A 175 4.93 -5.98 5.97
N TYR A 176 5.00 -5.81 7.28
CA TYR A 176 3.84 -5.42 8.10
C TYR A 176 4.21 -4.28 9.06
N PRO A 177 4.41 -3.06 8.54
CA PRO A 177 4.88 -1.91 9.31
C PRO A 177 3.74 -1.25 10.12
N GLY A 178 4.08 -0.17 10.82
CA GLY A 178 3.11 0.74 11.45
C GLY A 178 2.55 0.24 12.78
N SER A 179 3.11 -0.84 13.33
CA SER A 179 2.57 -1.50 14.52
C SER A 179 1.11 -1.96 14.34
N SER A 180 0.68 -2.18 13.09
CA SER A 180 -0.68 -2.61 12.76
C SER A 180 -1.05 -3.96 13.37
N ILE A 181 -0.06 -4.84 13.58
CA ILE A 181 -0.22 -6.09 14.33
C ILE A 181 -0.66 -5.85 15.79
N GLY A 182 -0.38 -4.68 16.36
CA GLY A 182 -0.80 -4.32 17.71
C GLY A 182 -2.29 -3.98 17.83
N ASN A 183 -3.06 -4.03 16.73
CA ASN A 183 -4.51 -3.90 16.78
C ASN A 183 -5.24 -5.20 17.16
N PHE A 184 -4.50 -6.31 17.29
CA PHE A 184 -5.02 -7.62 17.65
C PHE A 184 -4.70 -7.94 19.12
N MET A 185 -5.65 -8.58 19.80
CA MET A 185 -5.39 -9.17 21.11
C MET A 185 -4.47 -10.39 20.99
N PRO A 186 -3.76 -10.81 22.05
CA PRO A 186 -2.81 -11.93 21.96
C PRO A 186 -3.40 -13.27 21.49
N ASP A 187 -4.71 -13.45 21.63
CA ASP A 187 -5.47 -14.63 21.24
C ASP A 187 -6.16 -14.51 19.87
N GLU A 188 -6.03 -13.35 19.20
CA GLU A 188 -6.52 -13.09 17.85
C GLU A 188 -5.45 -13.35 16.77
#